data_AF-A0A1C5A8P9-F1
#
_entry.id   AF-A0A1C5A8P9-F1
#
_cell.length_a   1.000
_cell.length_b   1.000
_cell.length_c   1.000
_cell.angle_alpha   90.00
_cell.angle_beta   90.00
_cell.angle_gamma   90.00
#
_symmetry.space_group_name_H-M   'P 1'
#
loop_
_entity.id
_entity.type
_entity.pdbx_description
1 polymer ?
#
loop_
_entity_poly.entity_id
_entity_poly.type
_entity_poly.pdbx_seq_one_letter_code
_entity_poly.pdbx_strand_id
1 'polypeptide(L)'
;MATDGTAVGWRARWVTRENERRRTAYEGAAEAWRRRDNELRQFCARAEEPEQPAETPVGLPVDLDDDEVVATVHPGVELLEVTARHAAGLPAPELTVVPVAHPVRSPGLTKGIAVVDAGMAVVTDRRLILIGRQGVREWPYPQLTGVAHHPEEPFTLLHEHGAGRIRGVRVPPTAASAFRLRLTVAYADAVGERSALLDRLDEAVVAHWRTQPAAPTPATPAEAPAAARLALPALVAAVAVLMALAGVVGAVRWSGADRPVVGMDIGGRPGAASTDPDEPSPSTAIGAPPSSTAPTAGPQPDATTAPGTSGPGTALVPGSGPVTSPGPTDGASPTRPSGRPSASSTGGGPSPSTGSPSPTSVDRCGAPENPYGYNYCGGSYIDDPAADVCDWFDCVDTFWNGKGYLVQCEDGLVSMTGVPGGPCADHGGTRRPGYV
;
A
#
# COMPACT_ATOMS: atom_id res chain seq x y z
N MET A 1 5.43 40.18 -48.29
CA MET A 1 6.47 39.68 -47.36
C MET A 1 6.07 39.96 -45.90
N ALA A 2 5.00 39.36 -45.39
CA ALA A 2 4.49 39.64 -44.03
C ALA A 2 3.95 38.39 -43.31
N THR A 3 4.62 37.24 -43.44
CA THR A 3 4.15 35.95 -42.89
C THR A 3 5.14 35.24 -41.97
N ASP A 4 6.40 35.67 -41.89
CA ASP A 4 7.40 34.95 -41.07
C ASP A 4 7.25 35.22 -39.57
N GLY A 5 6.88 36.42 -39.15
CA GLY A 5 6.74 36.77 -37.73
C GLY A 5 5.63 35.98 -37.00
N THR A 6 4.53 35.68 -37.70
CA THR A 6 3.43 34.89 -37.13
C THR A 6 3.74 33.39 -37.14
N ALA A 7 4.47 32.90 -38.15
CA ALA A 7 4.88 31.51 -38.30
C ALA A 7 5.91 31.06 -37.24
N VAL A 8 6.78 31.96 -36.79
CA VAL A 8 7.73 31.69 -35.70
C VAL A 8 7.03 31.77 -34.33
N GLY A 9 6.10 32.70 -34.16
CA GLY A 9 5.40 32.92 -32.88
C GLY A 9 4.50 31.75 -32.43
N TRP A 10 3.75 31.10 -33.33
CA TRP A 10 2.90 29.97 -32.92
C TRP A 10 3.71 28.72 -32.55
N ARG A 11 4.84 28.47 -33.24
CA ARG A 11 5.73 27.35 -32.94
C ARG A 11 6.40 27.52 -31.58
N ALA A 12 6.87 28.73 -31.24
CA ALA A 12 7.41 29.03 -29.92
C ALA A 12 6.38 28.79 -28.79
N ARG A 13 5.12 29.20 -28.99
CA ARG A 13 4.03 28.92 -28.05
C ARG A 13 3.68 27.44 -27.95
N TRP A 14 3.79 26.69 -29.05
CA TRP A 14 3.61 25.24 -29.01
C TRP A 14 4.74 24.57 -28.23
N VAL A 15 6.00 24.91 -28.51
CA VAL A 15 7.17 24.39 -27.79
C VAL A 15 7.04 24.64 -26.29
N THR A 16 6.63 25.85 -25.89
CA THR A 16 6.45 26.19 -24.47
C THR A 16 5.42 25.27 -23.81
N ARG A 17 4.24 25.10 -24.41
CA ARG A 17 3.18 24.23 -23.87
C ARG A 17 3.56 22.75 -23.86
N GLU A 18 4.24 22.28 -24.90
CA GLU A 18 4.67 20.89 -24.99
C GLU A 18 5.77 20.60 -23.96
N ASN A 19 6.74 21.50 -23.78
CA ASN A 19 7.76 21.37 -22.74
C ASN A 19 7.14 21.41 -21.33
N GLU A 20 6.17 22.29 -21.10
CA GLU A 20 5.43 22.34 -19.83
C GLU A 20 4.70 21.02 -19.57
N ARG A 21 3.98 20.48 -20.57
CA ARG A 21 3.31 19.18 -20.47
C ARG A 21 4.29 18.03 -20.17
N ARG A 22 5.42 17.97 -20.90
CA ARG A 22 6.46 16.95 -20.69
C ARG A 22 7.07 17.08 -19.29
N ARG A 23 7.30 18.30 -18.82
CA ARG A 23 7.83 18.58 -17.47
C ARG A 23 6.84 18.13 -16.39
N THR A 24 5.56 18.51 -16.49
CA THR A 24 4.54 18.09 -15.51
C THR A 24 4.39 16.57 -15.47
N ALA A 25 4.41 15.90 -16.63
CA ALA A 25 4.37 14.44 -16.70
C ALA A 25 5.61 13.80 -16.05
N TYR A 26 6.81 14.35 -16.30
CA TYR A 26 8.05 13.92 -15.66
C TYR A 26 8.02 14.13 -14.14
N GLU A 27 7.59 15.30 -13.66
CA GLU A 27 7.49 15.61 -12.23
C GLU A 27 6.56 14.63 -11.51
N GLY A 28 5.38 14.36 -12.07
CA GLY A 28 4.45 13.37 -11.52
C GLY A 28 5.03 11.95 -11.49
N ALA A 29 5.71 11.53 -12.56
CA ALA A 29 6.39 10.24 -12.60
C ALA A 29 7.54 10.16 -11.59
N ALA A 30 8.33 11.22 -11.46
CA ALA A 30 9.44 11.30 -10.51
C ALA A 30 8.95 11.30 -9.06
N GLU A 31 7.82 11.95 -8.77
CA GLU A 31 7.21 11.91 -7.44
C GLU A 31 6.68 10.50 -7.09
N ALA A 32 5.98 9.85 -8.02
CA ALA A 32 5.53 8.47 -7.84
C ALA A 32 6.72 7.51 -7.62
N TRP A 33 7.80 7.70 -8.38
CA TRP A 33 9.04 6.93 -8.22
C TRP A 33 9.69 7.15 -6.85
N ARG A 34 9.81 8.40 -6.38
CA ARG A 34 10.35 8.72 -5.04
C ARG A 34 9.49 8.15 -3.91
N ARG A 35 8.16 8.19 -4.05
CA ARG A 35 7.24 7.60 -3.07
C ARG A 35 7.49 6.11 -2.91
N ARG A 36 7.60 5.39 -4.04
CA ARG A 36 7.90 3.95 -4.02
C ARG A 36 9.31 3.64 -3.51
N ASP A 37 10.29 4.48 -3.82
CA ASP A 37 11.66 4.36 -3.27
C ASP A 37 11.65 4.47 -1.73
N ASN A 38 10.92 5.44 -1.19
CA ASN A 38 10.75 5.60 0.26
C ASN A 38 10.03 4.40 0.89
N GLU A 39 8.97 3.88 0.26
CA GLU A 39 8.26 2.67 0.74
C GLU A 39 9.19 1.45 0.78
N LEU A 40 9.99 1.22 -0.28
CA LEU A 40 10.95 0.12 -0.33
C LEU A 40 12.02 0.25 0.75
N ARG A 41 12.57 1.45 0.97
CA ARG A 41 13.53 1.68 2.07
C ARG A 41 12.92 1.40 3.44
N GLN A 42 11.67 1.81 3.66
CA GLN A 42 10.95 1.51 4.90
C GLN A 42 10.73 0.00 5.08
N PHE A 43 10.47 -0.73 4.00
CA PHE A 43 10.35 -2.19 4.05
C PHE A 43 11.68 -2.85 4.40
N CYS A 44 12.79 -2.43 3.79
CA CYS A 44 14.12 -2.97 4.10
C CYS A 44 14.47 -2.74 5.57
N ALA A 45 14.36 -1.48 6.06
CA ALA A 45 14.66 -1.15 7.45
C ALA A 45 13.84 -1.99 8.45
N ARG A 46 12.53 -2.12 8.22
CA ARG A 46 11.66 -2.93 9.09
C ARG A 46 11.89 -4.43 8.97
N ALA A 47 12.32 -4.93 7.81
CA ALA A 47 12.63 -6.34 7.62
C ALA A 47 14.00 -6.72 8.23
N GLU A 48 14.90 -5.75 8.42
CA GLU A 48 16.17 -5.95 9.14
C GLU A 48 15.97 -5.94 10.67
N GLU A 49 15.03 -5.14 11.17
CA GLU A 49 14.72 -5.07 12.60
C GLU A 49 14.17 -6.42 13.11
N PRO A 50 14.82 -7.06 14.10
CA PRO A 50 14.27 -8.27 14.71
C PRO A 50 12.90 -7.94 15.32
N GLU A 51 11.95 -8.86 15.19
CA GLU A 51 10.65 -8.70 15.84
C GLU A 51 10.87 -8.64 17.35
N GLN A 52 10.63 -7.46 17.92
CA GLN A 52 10.63 -7.30 19.36
C GLN A 52 9.32 -7.85 19.90
N PRO A 53 9.31 -8.51 21.07
CA PRO A 53 8.09 -8.89 21.75
C PRO A 53 7.19 -7.66 21.94
N ALA A 54 6.15 -7.54 21.12
CA ALA A 54 5.14 -6.52 21.33
C ALA A 54 4.32 -6.92 22.56
N GLU A 55 4.06 -5.96 23.44
CA GLU A 55 3.17 -6.19 24.57
C GLU A 55 1.79 -6.58 24.02
N THR A 56 1.34 -7.80 24.32
CA THR A 56 0.08 -8.34 23.81
C THR A 56 -1.04 -7.35 24.14
N PRO A 57 -1.77 -6.83 23.14
CA PRO A 57 -2.84 -5.87 23.39
C PRO A 57 -3.81 -6.43 24.42
N VAL A 58 -3.98 -5.72 25.54
CA VAL A 58 -4.86 -6.13 26.63
C VAL A 58 -6.27 -6.38 26.08
N GLY A 59 -6.78 -7.60 26.27
CA GLY A 59 -8.14 -7.98 25.85
C GLY A 59 -8.25 -8.57 24.43
N LEU A 60 -7.14 -9.01 23.82
CA LEU A 60 -7.21 -9.77 22.58
C LEU A 60 -7.93 -11.11 22.80
N PRO A 61 -9.02 -11.43 22.07
CA PRO A 61 -9.79 -12.66 22.27
C PRO A 61 -9.15 -13.85 21.53
N VAL A 62 -7.85 -14.07 21.78
CA VAL A 62 -7.04 -15.14 21.18
C VAL A 62 -6.25 -15.82 22.28
N ASP A 63 -6.19 -17.15 22.21
CA ASP A 63 -5.32 -17.95 23.06
C ASP A 63 -3.93 -18.00 22.41
N LEU A 64 -2.95 -17.37 23.06
CA LEU A 64 -1.55 -17.29 22.62
C LEU A 64 -0.69 -18.15 23.55
N ASP A 65 0.29 -18.84 22.98
CA ASP A 65 1.29 -19.55 23.79
C ASP A 65 2.13 -18.55 24.61
N ASP A 66 2.72 -19.00 25.73
CA ASP A 66 3.48 -18.15 26.67
C ASP A 66 4.64 -17.37 26.03
N ASP A 67 5.14 -17.85 24.89
CA ASP A 67 6.26 -17.29 24.13
C ASP A 67 5.88 -16.90 22.68
N GLU A 68 4.59 -16.90 22.34
CA GLU A 68 4.10 -16.42 21.05
C GLU A 68 4.02 -14.88 21.04
N VAL A 69 4.64 -14.27 20.03
CA VAL A 69 4.75 -12.81 19.90
C VAL A 69 3.77 -12.30 18.86
N VAL A 70 2.99 -11.27 19.20
CA VAL A 70 2.09 -10.60 18.25
C VAL A 70 2.85 -9.56 17.43
N ALA A 71 2.99 -9.82 16.13
CA ALA A 71 3.62 -8.90 15.19
C ALA A 71 2.73 -7.68 14.87
N THR A 72 1.42 -7.91 14.65
CA THR A 72 0.44 -6.86 14.35
C THR A 72 -1.00 -7.36 14.46
N VAL A 73 -1.92 -6.42 14.71
CA VAL A 73 -3.37 -6.66 14.74
C VAL A 73 -4.08 -5.73 13.76
N HIS A 74 -4.92 -6.30 12.90
CA HIS A 74 -5.67 -5.56 11.88
C HIS A 74 -7.18 -5.82 12.01
N PRO A 75 -7.98 -4.81 12.39
CA PRO A 75 -9.44 -4.91 12.36
C PRO A 75 -10.00 -4.68 10.94
N GLY A 76 -11.26 -5.05 10.73
CA GLY A 76 -11.97 -4.79 9.47
C GLY A 76 -11.47 -5.65 8.31
N VAL A 77 -11.00 -6.85 8.62
CA VAL A 77 -10.40 -7.79 7.69
C VAL A 77 -11.45 -8.73 7.13
N GLU A 78 -11.41 -9.00 5.83
CA GLU A 78 -12.29 -9.95 5.14
C GLU A 78 -11.55 -11.26 4.88
N LEU A 79 -12.16 -12.39 5.23
CA LEU A 79 -11.69 -13.73 4.87
C LEU A 79 -12.18 -14.06 3.46
N LEU A 80 -11.24 -14.43 2.62
CA LEU A 80 -11.44 -14.82 1.23
C LEU A 80 -11.33 -16.34 1.06
N GLU A 81 -12.11 -16.86 0.13
CA GLU A 81 -11.98 -18.22 -0.38
C GLU A 81 -11.94 -18.20 -1.90
N VAL A 82 -10.95 -18.90 -2.48
CA VAL A 82 -10.87 -19.12 -3.92
C VAL A 82 -11.86 -20.22 -4.28
N THR A 83 -12.93 -19.85 -4.97
CA THR A 83 -14.04 -20.75 -5.34
C THR A 83 -13.88 -21.34 -6.74
N ALA A 84 -13.12 -20.67 -7.62
CA ALA A 84 -12.89 -21.14 -8.98
C ALA A 84 -11.72 -22.13 -9.03
N ARG A 85 -11.89 -23.26 -9.74
CA ARG A 85 -10.82 -24.24 -10.01
C ARG A 85 -9.67 -23.65 -10.85
N HIS A 86 -9.96 -22.59 -11.61
CA HIS A 86 -8.99 -21.81 -12.37
C HIS A 86 -9.37 -20.33 -12.28
N ALA A 87 -8.82 -19.61 -11.30
CA ALA A 87 -8.87 -18.16 -11.30
C ALA A 87 -7.60 -17.66 -12.01
N ALA A 88 -7.75 -17.15 -13.23
CA ALA A 88 -6.65 -16.50 -13.92
C ALA A 88 -6.25 -15.24 -13.15
N GLY A 89 -4.94 -15.00 -13.00
CA GLY A 89 -4.41 -13.81 -12.32
C GLY A 89 -4.27 -13.93 -10.81
N LEU A 90 -4.45 -15.11 -10.21
CA LEU A 90 -4.05 -15.30 -8.81
C LEU A 90 -2.53 -15.19 -8.66
N PRO A 91 -2.03 -14.46 -7.65
CA PRO A 91 -0.61 -14.39 -7.39
C PRO A 91 -0.10 -15.78 -6.95
N ALA A 92 1.07 -16.17 -7.47
CA ALA A 92 1.79 -17.34 -7.01
C ALA A 92 2.44 -17.05 -5.64
N PRO A 93 2.62 -18.07 -4.78
CA PRO A 93 3.37 -17.89 -3.54
C PRO A 93 4.80 -17.47 -3.89
N GLU A 94 5.20 -16.33 -3.37
CA GLU A 94 6.55 -15.79 -3.51
C GLU A 94 6.90 -15.03 -2.24
N LEU A 95 8.14 -15.15 -1.79
CA LEU A 95 8.66 -14.43 -0.64
C LEU A 95 8.98 -12.97 -1.02
N THR A 96 8.00 -12.25 -1.54
CA THR A 96 8.13 -10.89 -2.04
C THR A 96 7.08 -9.97 -1.43
N VAL A 97 7.53 -8.85 -0.86
CA VAL A 97 6.62 -7.81 -0.36
C VAL A 97 6.39 -6.82 -1.49
N VAL A 98 5.22 -6.89 -2.13
CA VAL A 98 4.82 -5.92 -3.15
C VAL A 98 4.04 -4.78 -2.49
N PRO A 99 4.55 -3.53 -2.49
CA PRO A 99 3.78 -2.37 -2.06
C PRO A 99 2.52 -2.26 -2.92
N VAL A 100 1.36 -2.10 -2.28
CA VAL A 100 0.10 -1.90 -3.00
C VAL A 100 0.16 -0.55 -3.70
N ALA A 101 0.06 -0.56 -5.04
CA ALA A 101 -0.18 0.67 -5.77
C ALA A 101 -1.50 1.26 -5.27
N HIS A 102 -1.49 2.49 -4.74
CA HIS A 102 -2.69 3.13 -4.22
C HIS A 102 -3.72 3.22 -5.34
N PRO A 103 -4.81 2.42 -5.31
CA PRO A 103 -5.71 2.41 -6.44
C PRO A 103 -6.64 3.63 -6.30
N VAL A 104 -6.76 4.43 -7.37
CA VAL A 104 -7.68 5.57 -7.47
C VAL A 104 -9.15 5.12 -7.35
N ARG A 105 -9.41 3.81 -7.51
CA ARG A 105 -10.69 3.15 -7.26
C ARG A 105 -10.43 1.76 -6.72
N SER A 106 -11.13 1.35 -5.66
CA SER A 106 -11.14 -0.05 -5.23
C SER A 106 -11.62 -0.93 -6.38
N PRO A 107 -10.77 -1.79 -6.97
CA PRO A 107 -11.22 -2.77 -7.94
C PRO A 107 -12.23 -3.69 -7.25
N GLY A 108 -13.27 -4.11 -7.98
CA GLY A 108 -14.08 -5.24 -7.53
C GLY A 108 -13.18 -6.47 -7.36
N LEU A 109 -13.52 -7.33 -6.40
CA LEU A 109 -12.74 -8.53 -6.11
C LEU A 109 -12.52 -9.36 -7.38
N THR A 110 -11.29 -9.84 -7.61
CA THR A 110 -10.98 -10.71 -8.75
C THR A 110 -12.00 -11.87 -8.88
N LYS A 111 -12.47 -12.11 -10.11
CA LYS A 111 -13.49 -13.13 -10.40
C LYS A 111 -13.04 -14.51 -9.91
N GLY A 112 -13.91 -15.20 -9.17
CA GLY A 112 -13.62 -16.53 -8.62
C GLY A 112 -13.14 -16.51 -7.18
N ILE A 113 -13.00 -15.33 -6.57
CA ILE A 113 -12.79 -15.15 -5.13
C ILE A 113 -14.13 -14.74 -4.49
N ALA A 114 -14.42 -15.25 -3.30
CA ALA A 114 -15.58 -14.86 -2.51
C ALA A 114 -15.17 -14.46 -1.10
N VAL A 115 -15.81 -13.42 -0.56
CA VAL A 115 -15.72 -13.10 0.88
C VAL A 115 -16.63 -14.06 1.62
N VAL A 116 -16.07 -14.82 2.57
CA VAL A 116 -16.80 -15.84 3.32
C VAL A 116 -16.97 -15.48 4.80
N ASP A 117 -16.13 -14.59 5.33
CA ASP A 117 -16.25 -14.06 6.68
C ASP A 117 -15.58 -12.68 6.80
N ALA A 118 -15.76 -11.98 7.91
CA ALA A 118 -15.06 -10.74 8.22
C ALA A 118 -14.87 -10.58 9.74
N GLY A 119 -13.81 -9.89 10.13
CA GLY A 119 -13.47 -9.62 11.52
C GLY A 119 -12.09 -9.00 11.70
N MET A 120 -11.22 -9.65 12.46
CA MET A 120 -9.88 -9.17 12.81
C MET A 120 -8.82 -10.22 12.43
N ALA A 121 -7.69 -9.77 11.89
CA ALA A 121 -6.50 -10.60 11.72
C ALA A 121 -5.45 -10.25 12.77
N VAL A 122 -4.82 -11.29 13.33
CA VAL A 122 -3.68 -11.20 14.24
C VAL A 122 -2.54 -11.97 13.58
N VAL A 123 -1.44 -11.28 13.31
CA VAL A 123 -0.20 -11.87 12.81
C VAL A 123 0.69 -12.11 14.02
N THR A 124 1.12 -13.34 14.23
CA THR A 124 2.10 -13.70 15.26
C THR A 124 3.41 -14.16 14.63
N ASP A 125 4.42 -14.48 15.42
CA ASP A 125 5.65 -15.11 14.96
C ASP A 125 5.46 -16.57 14.49
N ARG A 126 4.29 -17.17 14.71
CA ARG A 126 4.01 -18.59 14.43
C ARG A 126 2.88 -18.84 13.44
N ARG A 127 1.90 -17.95 13.42
CA ARG A 127 0.65 -18.16 12.70
C ARG A 127 -0.05 -16.85 12.36
N LEU A 128 -0.91 -16.93 11.36
CA LEU A 128 -1.93 -15.93 11.13
C LEU A 128 -3.24 -16.43 11.74
N ILE A 129 -3.90 -15.59 12.52
CA ILE A 129 -5.17 -15.90 13.18
C ILE A 129 -6.22 -14.92 12.68
N LEU A 130 -7.37 -15.42 12.23
CA LEU A 130 -8.52 -14.61 11.85
C LEU A 130 -9.69 -14.92 12.79
N ILE A 131 -10.14 -13.87 13.47
CA ILE A 131 -11.26 -13.89 14.40
C ILE A 131 -12.44 -13.29 13.66
N GLY A 132 -13.29 -14.15 13.10
CA GLY A 132 -14.45 -13.76 12.32
C GLY A 132 -15.77 -13.99 13.06
N ARG A 133 -16.88 -13.73 12.37
CA ARG A 133 -18.22 -14.01 12.93
C ARG A 133 -18.54 -15.49 12.98
N GLN A 134 -17.91 -16.28 12.11
CA GLN A 134 -18.12 -17.73 12.05
C GLN A 134 -17.17 -18.52 12.97
N GLY A 135 -16.28 -17.83 13.68
CA GLY A 135 -15.31 -18.42 14.61
C GLY A 135 -13.88 -17.97 14.35
N VAL A 136 -12.94 -18.65 15.00
CA VAL A 136 -11.50 -18.44 14.85
C VAL A 136 -10.96 -19.39 13.79
N ARG A 137 -10.09 -18.88 12.93
CA ARG A 137 -9.33 -19.68 11.96
C ARG A 137 -7.85 -19.36 12.08
N GLU A 138 -7.03 -20.36 11.92
CA GLU A 138 -5.59 -20.26 12.16
C GLU A 138 -4.83 -20.89 11.00
N TRP A 139 -3.73 -20.26 10.64
CA TRP A 139 -2.78 -20.73 9.64
C TRP A 139 -1.37 -20.74 10.24
N PRO A 140 -0.93 -21.87 10.82
CA PRO A 140 0.44 -22.06 11.23
C PRO A 140 1.39 -21.93 10.04
N TYR A 141 2.44 -21.12 10.17
CA TYR A 141 3.39 -20.89 9.09
C TYR A 141 4.07 -22.17 8.58
N PRO A 142 4.43 -23.16 9.42
CA PRO A 142 4.98 -24.42 8.94
C PRO A 142 4.01 -25.22 8.05
N GLN A 143 2.70 -24.94 8.13
CA GLN A 143 1.68 -25.58 7.30
C GLN A 143 1.42 -24.82 5.99
N LEU A 144 2.03 -23.65 5.79
CA LEU A 144 1.94 -22.90 4.54
C LEU A 144 3.09 -23.27 3.61
N THR A 145 2.75 -23.55 2.35
CA THR A 145 3.71 -23.61 1.23
C THR A 145 4.17 -22.20 0.84
N GLY A 146 3.37 -21.17 1.14
CA GLY A 146 3.77 -19.78 0.95
C GLY A 146 2.62 -18.78 1.07
N VAL A 147 2.99 -17.51 1.11
CA VAL A 147 2.07 -16.37 1.06
C VAL A 147 2.15 -15.69 -0.31
N ALA A 148 1.04 -15.21 -0.82
CA ALA A 148 0.98 -14.59 -2.15
C ALA A 148 0.20 -13.27 -2.10
N HIS A 149 0.91 -12.16 -2.29
CA HIS A 149 0.32 -10.82 -2.26
C HIS A 149 -0.15 -10.40 -3.65
N HIS A 150 -1.39 -9.94 -3.78
CA HIS A 150 -1.86 -9.43 -5.06
C HIS A 150 -1.26 -8.05 -5.36
N PRO A 151 -0.70 -7.76 -6.54
CA PRO A 151 0.00 -6.49 -6.79
C PRO A 151 -0.89 -5.24 -6.66
N GLU A 152 -2.15 -5.34 -7.08
CA GLU A 152 -3.07 -4.18 -7.16
C GLU A 152 -4.19 -4.17 -6.09
N GLU A 153 -4.77 -5.34 -5.77
CA GLU A 153 -5.80 -5.47 -4.74
C GLU A 153 -5.20 -5.73 -3.36
N PRO A 154 -5.81 -5.22 -2.26
CA PRO A 154 -5.28 -5.32 -0.90
C PRO A 154 -5.57 -6.67 -0.24
N PHE A 155 -5.36 -7.78 -0.96
CA PHE A 155 -5.47 -9.12 -0.41
C PHE A 155 -4.18 -9.93 -0.52
N THR A 156 -4.11 -10.96 0.31
CA THR A 156 -3.03 -11.95 0.40
C THR A 156 -3.65 -13.34 0.41
N LEU A 157 -3.17 -14.24 -0.42
CA LEU A 157 -3.56 -15.65 -0.40
C LEU A 157 -2.56 -16.45 0.44
N LEU A 158 -3.11 -17.42 1.18
CA LEU A 158 -2.39 -18.34 2.03
C LEU A 158 -2.46 -19.72 1.36
N HIS A 159 -1.31 -20.22 0.91
CA HIS A 159 -1.22 -21.50 0.26
C HIS A 159 -0.84 -22.55 1.31
N GLU A 160 -1.81 -23.37 1.72
CA GLU A 160 -1.60 -24.48 2.65
C GLU A 160 -1.01 -25.71 1.93
N HIS A 161 -0.27 -26.55 2.64
CA HIS A 161 0.20 -27.83 2.10
C HIS A 161 -1.01 -28.75 1.79
N GLY A 162 -1.11 -29.23 0.55
CA GLY A 162 -2.10 -30.22 0.13
C GLY A 162 -3.15 -29.69 -0.85
N ALA A 163 -4.15 -30.52 -1.16
CA ALA A 163 -5.21 -30.20 -2.14
C ALA A 163 -6.36 -29.36 -1.56
N GLY A 164 -6.09 -28.61 -0.49
CA GLY A 164 -7.06 -27.75 0.18
C GLY A 164 -7.52 -26.58 -0.69
N ARG A 165 -8.58 -25.89 -0.25
CA ARG A 165 -9.01 -24.64 -0.89
C ARG A 165 -8.05 -23.53 -0.48
N ILE A 166 -7.57 -22.77 -1.46
CA ILE A 166 -6.77 -21.57 -1.18
C ILE A 166 -7.65 -20.55 -0.48
N ARG A 167 -7.19 -20.11 0.69
CA ARG A 167 -7.82 -19.05 1.48
C ARG A 167 -6.99 -17.79 1.39
N GLY A 168 -7.58 -16.66 1.75
CA GLY A 168 -6.87 -15.41 1.76
C GLY A 168 -7.46 -14.40 2.69
N VAL A 169 -6.76 -13.31 2.86
CA VAL A 169 -7.11 -12.23 3.77
C VAL A 169 -7.05 -10.93 3.00
N ARG A 170 -8.15 -10.20 2.97
CA ARG A 170 -8.21 -8.82 2.45
C ARG A 170 -8.26 -7.85 3.61
N VAL A 171 -7.37 -6.87 3.57
CA VAL A 171 -7.27 -5.84 4.60
C VAL A 171 -7.68 -4.48 4.03
N PRO A 172 -8.01 -3.48 4.88
CA PRO A 172 -8.24 -2.13 4.41
C PRO A 172 -7.04 -1.62 3.57
N PRO A 173 -7.27 -0.90 2.44
CA PRO A 173 -6.19 -0.46 1.55
C PRO A 173 -5.07 0.30 2.26
N THR A 174 -5.42 1.13 3.25
CA THR A 174 -4.48 1.90 4.07
C THR A 174 -3.57 1.05 4.94
N ALA A 175 -4.01 -0.17 5.30
CA ALA A 175 -3.25 -1.11 6.12
C ALA A 175 -2.48 -2.15 5.28
N ALA A 176 -2.71 -2.22 3.97
CA ALA A 176 -2.28 -3.34 3.15
C ALA A 176 -0.76 -3.49 3.07
N SER A 177 -0.03 -2.42 2.80
CA SER A 177 1.43 -2.44 2.75
C SER A 177 2.05 -2.89 4.08
N ALA A 178 1.57 -2.36 5.21
CA ALA A 178 2.07 -2.73 6.53
C ALA A 178 1.74 -4.18 6.88
N PHE A 179 0.51 -4.64 6.60
CA PHE A 179 0.10 -6.02 6.83
C PHE A 179 0.93 -7.02 6.04
N ARG A 180 1.18 -6.75 4.74
CA ARG A 180 1.98 -7.63 3.88
C ARG A 180 3.39 -7.80 4.38
N LEU A 181 4.04 -6.68 4.70
CA LEU A 181 5.38 -6.70 5.24
C LEU A 181 5.44 -7.53 6.54
N ARG A 182 4.58 -7.22 7.51
CA ARG A 182 4.54 -7.92 8.80
C ARG A 182 4.28 -9.41 8.64
N LEU A 183 3.30 -9.79 7.82
CA LEU A 183 2.99 -11.19 7.56
C LEU A 183 4.15 -11.91 6.86
N THR A 184 4.82 -11.26 5.90
CA THR A 184 5.93 -11.88 5.16
C THR A 184 7.15 -12.05 6.04
N VAL A 185 7.49 -11.05 6.87
CA VAL A 185 8.62 -11.13 7.82
C VAL A 185 8.35 -12.25 8.82
N ALA A 186 7.18 -12.27 9.45
CA ALA A 186 6.83 -13.32 10.41
C ALA A 186 6.81 -14.72 9.78
N TYR A 187 6.29 -14.85 8.56
CA TYR A 187 6.36 -16.10 7.80
C TYR A 187 7.82 -16.50 7.51
N ALA A 188 8.64 -15.57 7.02
CA ALA A 188 10.04 -15.82 6.66
C ALA A 188 10.87 -16.22 7.88
N ASP A 189 10.67 -15.57 9.02
CA ASP A 189 11.32 -15.90 10.29
C ASP A 189 10.96 -17.32 10.72
N ALA A 190 9.67 -17.67 10.70
CA ALA A 190 9.20 -18.98 11.14
C ALA A 190 9.67 -20.15 10.26
N VAL A 191 9.90 -19.92 8.96
CA VAL A 191 10.43 -20.93 8.04
C VAL A 191 11.96 -20.86 7.86
N GLY A 192 12.63 -19.89 8.50
CA GLY A 192 14.09 -19.72 8.41
C GLY A 192 14.59 -19.09 7.10
N GLU A 193 13.72 -18.41 6.35
CA GLU A 193 14.00 -17.82 5.03
C GLU A 193 14.17 -16.28 5.10
N ARG A 194 14.44 -15.71 6.28
CA ARG A 194 14.61 -14.25 6.45
C ARG A 194 15.69 -13.68 5.54
N SER A 195 16.82 -14.36 5.38
CA SER A 195 17.90 -13.92 4.48
C SER A 195 17.44 -13.87 3.03
N ALA A 196 16.66 -14.87 2.57
CA ALA A 196 16.11 -14.87 1.22
C ALA A 196 15.12 -13.73 1.00
N LEU A 197 14.33 -13.37 2.02
CA LEU A 197 13.45 -12.19 1.97
C LEU A 197 14.26 -10.90 1.80
N LEU A 198 15.35 -10.73 2.56
CA LEU A 198 16.22 -9.56 2.45
C LEU A 198 16.89 -9.47 1.07
N ASP A 199 17.41 -10.59 0.54
CA ASP A 199 17.97 -10.65 -0.82
C ASP A 199 16.93 -10.23 -1.88
N ARG A 200 15.66 -10.63 -1.71
CA ARG A 200 14.57 -10.24 -2.61
C ARG A 200 14.21 -8.76 -2.49
N LEU A 201 14.25 -8.18 -1.29
CA LEU A 201 14.05 -6.75 -1.09
C LEU A 201 15.19 -5.95 -1.74
N ASP A 202 16.43 -6.41 -1.62
CA ASP A 202 17.59 -5.79 -2.30
C ASP A 202 17.45 -5.86 -3.84
N GLU A 203 17.04 -7.01 -4.38
CA GLU A 203 16.73 -7.15 -5.80
C GLU A 203 15.61 -6.19 -6.24
N ALA A 204 14.57 -6.04 -5.42
CA ALA A 204 13.47 -5.11 -5.70
C ALA A 204 13.93 -3.63 -5.68
N VAL A 205 14.83 -3.27 -4.76
CA VAL A 205 15.45 -1.93 -4.74
C VAL A 205 16.24 -1.70 -6.02
N VAL A 206 17.11 -2.63 -6.42
CA VAL A 206 17.89 -2.51 -7.66
C VAL A 206 17.00 -2.43 -8.89
N ALA A 207 15.93 -3.24 -8.95
CA ALA A 207 14.96 -3.19 -10.04
C ALA A 207 14.24 -1.83 -10.08
N HIS A 208 13.84 -1.28 -8.93
CA HIS A 208 13.19 0.03 -8.82
C HIS A 208 14.09 1.17 -9.29
N TRP A 209 15.38 1.14 -8.93
CA TRP A 209 16.37 2.11 -9.42
C TRP A 209 16.46 2.14 -10.96
N ARG A 210 16.33 0.99 -11.62
CA ARG A 210 16.34 0.92 -13.10
C ARG A 210 15.10 1.53 -13.75
N THR A 211 14.02 1.74 -12.98
CA THR A 211 12.78 2.37 -13.46
C THR A 211 12.75 3.89 -13.27
N GLN A 212 13.86 4.50 -12.83
CA GLN A 212 13.94 5.93 -12.60
C GLN A 212 13.53 6.72 -13.86
N PRO A 213 12.56 7.65 -13.76
CA PRO A 213 12.15 8.47 -14.90
C PRO A 213 13.32 9.28 -15.46
N ALA A 214 13.52 9.20 -16.77
CA ALA A 214 14.52 10.02 -17.47
C ALA A 214 14.00 11.44 -17.70
N ALA A 215 14.89 12.43 -17.62
CA ALA A 215 14.54 13.82 -17.89
C ALA A 215 14.05 13.97 -19.35
N PRO A 216 12.94 14.70 -19.60
CA PRO A 216 12.39 14.83 -20.95
C PRO A 216 13.28 15.70 -21.83
N THR A 217 13.49 15.29 -23.08
CA THR A 217 14.18 16.11 -24.08
C THR A 217 13.33 17.34 -24.41
N PRO A 218 13.92 18.56 -24.41
CA PRO A 218 13.21 19.76 -24.82
C PRO A 218 12.70 19.66 -26.26
N ALA A 219 11.43 19.96 -26.47
CA ALA A 219 10.83 20.05 -27.79
C ALA A 219 11.43 21.22 -28.57
N THR A 220 11.69 20.98 -29.86
CA THR A 220 12.20 22.02 -30.76
C THR A 220 11.07 22.61 -31.61
N PRO A 221 11.21 23.85 -32.13
CA PRO A 221 10.21 24.44 -33.03
C PRO A 221 9.96 23.61 -34.31
N ALA A 222 10.93 22.79 -34.73
CA ALA A 222 10.82 21.92 -35.90
C ALA A 222 9.83 20.75 -35.67
N GLU A 223 9.61 20.35 -34.43
CA GLU A 223 8.69 19.26 -34.05
C GLU A 223 7.22 19.72 -34.01
N ALA A 224 6.94 21.03 -34.15
CA ALA A 224 5.60 21.56 -34.01
C ALA A 224 4.67 21.08 -35.14
N PRO A 225 3.59 20.31 -34.83
CA PRO A 225 2.70 19.78 -35.85
C PRO A 225 1.89 20.91 -36.50
N ALA A 226 1.65 20.82 -37.80
CA ALA A 226 0.89 21.83 -38.55
C ALA A 226 -0.53 22.05 -37.97
N ALA A 227 -1.13 21.01 -37.39
CA ALA A 227 -2.43 21.06 -36.73
C ALA A 227 -2.45 21.98 -35.49
N ALA A 228 -1.33 22.16 -34.79
CA ALA A 228 -1.25 23.06 -33.64
C ALA A 228 -1.39 24.55 -34.01
N ARG A 229 -1.33 24.87 -35.31
CA ARG A 229 -1.57 26.21 -35.84
C ARG A 229 -3.06 26.59 -35.82
N LEU A 230 -3.97 25.60 -35.85
CA LEU A 230 -5.43 25.78 -35.89
C LEU A 230 -6.08 25.88 -34.50
N ALA A 231 -5.33 25.60 -33.43
CA ALA A 231 -5.78 25.81 -32.05
C ALA A 231 -5.81 27.32 -31.71
N LEU A 232 -6.63 28.10 -32.43
CA LEU A 232 -7.09 29.39 -31.94
C LEU A 232 -8.19 29.10 -30.88
N PRO A 233 -8.01 29.53 -29.63
CA PRO A 233 -9.01 29.29 -28.57
C PRO A 233 -10.41 29.84 -28.92
N ALA A 234 -10.47 30.84 -29.82
CA ALA A 234 -11.72 31.40 -30.34
C ALA A 234 -12.58 30.39 -31.14
N LEU A 235 -11.98 29.43 -31.84
CA LEU A 235 -12.72 28.47 -32.68
C LEU A 235 -13.36 27.36 -31.83
N VAL A 236 -12.68 26.92 -30.78
CA VAL A 236 -13.21 25.91 -29.83
C VAL A 236 -14.36 26.51 -28.99
N ALA A 237 -14.23 27.78 -28.56
CA ALA A 237 -15.30 28.49 -27.87
C ALA A 237 -16.53 28.71 -28.76
N ALA A 238 -16.34 29.06 -30.04
CA ALA A 238 -17.44 29.23 -30.99
C ALA A 238 -18.22 27.93 -31.25
N VAL A 239 -17.53 26.79 -31.35
CA VAL A 239 -18.17 25.47 -31.51
C VAL A 239 -18.94 25.05 -30.25
N ALA A 240 -18.39 25.31 -29.05
CA ALA A 240 -19.09 25.06 -27.79
C ALA A 240 -20.37 25.92 -27.64
N VAL A 241 -20.32 27.19 -28.06
CA VAL A 241 -21.50 28.09 -28.06
C VAL A 241 -22.55 27.63 -29.07
N LEU A 242 -22.14 27.19 -30.27
CA LEU A 242 -23.05 26.64 -31.29
C LEU A 242 -23.74 25.35 -30.82
N MET A 243 -23.03 24.46 -30.13
CA MET A 243 -23.61 23.24 -29.56
C MET A 243 -24.57 23.53 -28.39
N ALA A 244 -24.25 24.52 -27.54
CA ALA A 244 -25.14 24.95 -26.47
C ALA A 244 -26.43 25.59 -27.01
N LEU A 245 -26.35 26.39 -28.08
CA LEU A 245 -27.53 26.96 -28.74
C LEU A 245 -28.41 25.90 -29.42
N ALA A 246 -27.81 24.85 -30.01
CA ALA A 246 -28.57 23.74 -30.58
C ALA A 246 -29.34 22.92 -29.52
N GLY A 247 -28.78 22.76 -28.32
CA GLY A 247 -29.44 22.08 -27.20
C GLY A 247 -30.68 22.83 -26.66
N VAL A 248 -30.67 24.16 -26.69
CA VAL A 248 -31.79 24.99 -26.21
C VAL A 248 -32.99 24.95 -27.18
N VAL A 249 -32.77 24.79 -28.48
CA VAL A 249 -33.86 24.70 -29.48
C VAL A 249 -34.58 23.34 -29.43
N GLY A 250 -33.88 22.26 -29.04
CA GLY A 250 -34.47 20.92 -28.89
C GLY A 250 -35.43 20.77 -27.71
N ALA A 251 -35.23 21.52 -26.63
CA ALA A 251 -36.01 21.39 -25.39
C ALA A 251 -37.38 22.07 -25.43
N VAL A 252 -37.65 22.97 -26.39
CA VAL A 252 -38.91 23.75 -26.44
C VAL A 252 -40.06 22.98 -27.10
N ARG A 253 -39.81 21.84 -27.76
CA ARG A 253 -40.84 21.10 -28.52
C ARG A 253 -41.43 19.87 -27.83
N TRP A 254 -41.01 19.56 -26.59
CA TRP A 254 -41.41 18.33 -25.89
C TRP A 254 -41.94 18.62 -24.48
N SER A 255 -42.89 19.55 -24.38
CA SER A 255 -43.67 19.76 -23.15
C SER A 255 -45.03 20.34 -23.52
N GLY A 256 -45.97 19.46 -23.83
CA GLY A 256 -47.36 19.82 -24.05
C GLY A 256 -48.22 18.64 -24.47
N ALA A 257 -48.73 17.89 -23.48
CA ALA A 257 -50.12 17.39 -23.41
C ALA A 257 -50.27 16.30 -22.34
N ASP A 258 -50.67 16.76 -21.16
CA ASP A 258 -51.64 16.21 -20.19
C ASP A 258 -52.15 14.76 -20.29
N ARG A 259 -52.07 14.09 -19.12
CA ARG A 259 -53.04 13.11 -18.59
C ARG A 259 -54.33 13.84 -18.16
N PRO A 260 -55.55 13.24 -18.18
CA PRO A 260 -55.89 12.17 -17.22
C PRO A 260 -57.00 11.13 -17.60
N VAL A 261 -56.94 9.98 -16.90
CA VAL A 261 -57.96 9.10 -16.25
C VAL A 261 -59.41 8.99 -16.79
N VAL A 262 -59.91 7.74 -16.97
CA VAL A 262 -61.15 7.08 -16.43
C VAL A 262 -61.61 5.92 -17.36
N GLY A 263 -62.00 4.76 -16.79
CA GLY A 263 -63.16 3.99 -17.30
C GLY A 263 -63.00 2.54 -17.81
N MET A 264 -63.09 1.58 -16.89
CA MET A 264 -63.89 0.32 -16.89
C MET A 264 -64.35 -0.36 -18.23
N ASP A 265 -63.78 -1.56 -18.46
CA ASP A 265 -64.38 -2.90 -18.70
C ASP A 265 -65.21 -3.31 -19.96
N ILE A 266 -65.06 -4.61 -20.27
CA ILE A 266 -65.84 -5.55 -21.11
C ILE A 266 -65.57 -5.67 -22.63
N GLY A 267 -64.87 -6.76 -22.99
CA GLY A 267 -65.35 -7.82 -23.89
C GLY A 267 -65.27 -7.63 -25.43
N GLY A 268 -64.53 -8.51 -26.11
CA GLY A 268 -64.76 -8.78 -27.54
C GLY A 268 -63.51 -9.15 -28.36
N ARG A 269 -63.32 -10.46 -28.58
CA ARG A 269 -62.51 -11.08 -29.67
C ARG A 269 -63.46 -11.41 -30.84
N PRO A 270 -63.04 -11.71 -32.10
CA PRO A 270 -61.76 -11.56 -32.82
C PRO A 270 -61.87 -10.76 -34.14
N GLY A 271 -60.73 -10.47 -34.80
CA GLY A 271 -60.69 -10.46 -36.27
C GLY A 271 -59.69 -9.53 -36.96
N ALA A 272 -58.70 -10.17 -37.59
CA ALA A 272 -58.07 -9.81 -38.87
C ALA A 272 -57.06 -8.63 -38.98
N ALA A 273 -55.81 -9.05 -39.22
CA ALA A 273 -55.00 -8.80 -40.43
C ALA A 273 -54.10 -7.56 -40.54
N SER A 274 -52.91 -7.88 -41.08
CA SER A 274 -52.05 -7.09 -41.96
C SER A 274 -51.11 -6.05 -41.30
N THR A 275 -49.83 -6.40 -41.19
CA THR A 275 -48.69 -6.01 -42.09
C THR A 275 -48.28 -4.56 -41.88
N ASP A 276 -47.04 -4.29 -41.46
CA ASP A 276 -45.88 -3.98 -42.32
C ASP A 276 -44.66 -3.56 -41.43
N PRO A 277 -43.49 -3.10 -41.93
CA PRO A 277 -42.24 -3.84 -41.86
C PRO A 277 -41.11 -3.19 -41.04
N ASP A 278 -40.04 -3.98 -40.86
CA ASP A 278 -38.70 -3.59 -40.41
C ASP A 278 -38.03 -2.54 -41.31
N GLU A 279 -37.33 -1.56 -40.69
CA GLU A 279 -36.25 -0.79 -41.33
C GLU A 279 -35.00 -0.76 -40.42
N PRO A 280 -33.78 -0.68 -41.00
CA PRO A 280 -32.62 -1.41 -40.49
C PRO A 280 -31.64 -0.59 -39.65
N SER A 281 -30.89 -1.32 -38.81
CA SER A 281 -29.61 -0.90 -38.22
C SER A 281 -28.44 -1.25 -39.15
N PRO A 282 -27.50 -0.33 -39.43
CA PRO A 282 -26.25 -0.70 -40.10
C PRO A 282 -25.19 -1.17 -39.09
N SER A 283 -24.84 -2.45 -39.18
CA SER A 283 -23.57 -2.98 -38.67
C SER A 283 -22.45 -2.63 -39.67
N THR A 284 -21.32 -2.15 -39.16
CA THR A 284 -20.06 -2.13 -39.90
C THR A 284 -19.06 -2.97 -39.12
N ALA A 285 -18.66 -4.10 -39.71
CA ALA A 285 -17.60 -4.98 -39.23
C ALA A 285 -16.60 -5.20 -40.37
N ILE A 286 -15.32 -4.87 -40.15
CA ILE A 286 -14.13 -5.36 -40.88
C ILE A 286 -12.95 -5.19 -39.89
N GLY A 287 -12.12 -6.18 -39.56
CA GLY A 287 -12.01 -7.55 -40.03
C GLY A 287 -11.05 -8.36 -39.13
N ALA A 288 -11.14 -9.68 -39.25
CA ALA A 288 -10.20 -10.66 -38.72
C ALA A 288 -9.33 -11.24 -39.86
N PRO A 289 -8.09 -11.70 -39.59
CA PRO A 289 -7.24 -12.38 -40.56
C PRO A 289 -7.45 -13.91 -40.59
N PRO A 290 -7.12 -14.62 -41.71
CA PRO A 290 -7.23 -16.07 -41.79
C PRO A 290 -5.92 -16.86 -41.55
N SER A 291 -6.07 -17.92 -40.74
CA SER A 291 -5.65 -19.34 -40.89
C SER A 291 -4.22 -19.79 -41.25
N SER A 292 -3.57 -20.42 -40.26
CA SER A 292 -3.20 -21.86 -40.12
C SER A 292 -2.75 -22.72 -41.33
N THR A 293 -1.57 -23.38 -41.18
CA THR A 293 -1.18 -24.70 -41.72
C THR A 293 -0.11 -25.30 -40.76
N ALA A 294 -0.39 -26.34 -39.96
CA ALA A 294 -0.22 -27.80 -40.17
C ALA A 294 1.04 -28.42 -39.46
N PRO A 295 1.09 -29.75 -39.21
CA PRO A 295 1.55 -30.36 -37.94
C PRO A 295 2.90 -31.11 -38.00
N THR A 296 3.45 -31.54 -36.85
CA THR A 296 4.42 -32.68 -36.78
C THR A 296 4.36 -33.37 -35.41
N ALA A 297 4.45 -34.71 -35.45
CA ALA A 297 4.18 -35.67 -34.40
C ALA A 297 5.45 -36.25 -33.74
N GLY A 298 5.34 -36.62 -32.45
CA GLY A 298 6.06 -37.70 -31.72
C GLY A 298 7.59 -37.58 -31.54
N PRO A 299 8.22 -38.33 -30.59
CA PRO A 299 7.72 -39.55 -29.94
C PRO A 299 7.83 -39.61 -28.39
N GLN A 300 7.06 -40.57 -27.86
CA GLN A 300 7.07 -41.21 -26.54
C GLN A 300 8.38 -41.98 -26.26
N PRO A 301 8.70 -42.25 -24.98
CA PRO A 301 9.06 -43.63 -24.64
C PRO A 301 8.32 -44.20 -23.41
N ASP A 302 8.23 -45.52 -23.49
CA ASP A 302 7.44 -46.46 -22.70
C ASP A 302 7.94 -46.73 -21.26
N ALA A 303 6.95 -46.93 -20.39
CA ALA A 303 6.71 -48.03 -19.44
C ALA A 303 7.84 -48.73 -18.64
N THR A 304 7.39 -49.35 -17.53
CA THR A 304 7.92 -50.58 -16.85
C THR A 304 8.74 -50.23 -15.59
N THR A 305 8.48 -50.65 -14.34
CA THR A 305 7.74 -51.79 -13.74
C THR A 305 7.60 -51.53 -12.23
N ALA A 306 6.51 -51.95 -11.59
CA ALA A 306 6.51 -52.39 -10.18
C ALA A 306 6.73 -53.92 -10.17
N PRO A 307 7.30 -54.57 -9.12
CA PRO A 307 6.47 -54.89 -7.95
C PRO A 307 7.22 -55.09 -6.60
N GLY A 308 6.46 -55.03 -5.50
CA GLY A 308 6.53 -56.11 -4.50
C GLY A 308 6.80 -55.77 -3.02
N THR A 309 5.75 -55.94 -2.21
CA THR A 309 5.68 -57.00 -1.18
C THR A 309 6.12 -56.71 0.28
N SER A 310 5.09 -56.68 1.17
CA SER A 310 4.96 -57.27 2.53
C SER A 310 5.92 -56.82 3.65
N GLY A 311 5.49 -56.20 4.77
CA GLY A 311 4.57 -56.69 5.84
C GLY A 311 5.37 -56.78 7.17
N PRO A 312 4.84 -57.21 8.33
CA PRO A 312 3.60 -56.87 9.06
C PRO A 312 3.83 -56.58 10.59
N GLY A 313 2.74 -56.19 11.31
CA GLY A 313 2.55 -56.40 12.77
C GLY A 313 3.15 -55.31 13.69
N THR A 314 2.58 -54.92 14.85
CA THR A 314 1.68 -55.58 15.81
C THR A 314 1.18 -54.48 16.81
N ALA A 315 -0.12 -54.23 16.90
CA ALA A 315 -1.04 -54.52 18.01
C ALA A 315 -0.82 -53.80 19.38
N LEU A 316 -1.71 -52.82 19.64
CA LEU A 316 -2.82 -52.86 20.61
C LEU A 316 -2.62 -52.96 22.16
N VAL A 317 -3.44 -52.12 22.83
CA VAL A 317 -4.15 -52.18 24.15
C VAL A 317 -3.50 -51.62 25.45
N PRO A 318 -4.27 -51.35 26.55
CA PRO A 318 -4.49 -50.00 27.10
C PRO A 318 -4.17 -49.89 28.62
N GLY A 319 -4.44 -48.73 29.25
CA GLY A 319 -4.38 -48.60 30.71
C GLY A 319 -5.26 -47.48 31.26
N SER A 320 -6.35 -47.88 31.91
CA SER A 320 -7.34 -47.05 32.63
C SER A 320 -6.78 -46.38 33.90
N GLY A 321 -7.45 -45.33 34.39
CA GLY A 321 -7.15 -44.51 35.60
C GLY A 321 -7.23 -45.25 36.96
N PRO A 322 -7.50 -44.61 38.13
CA PRO A 322 -8.30 -43.39 38.37
C PRO A 322 -7.80 -42.40 39.49
N VAL A 323 -8.47 -41.24 39.57
CA VAL A 323 -8.96 -40.52 40.79
C VAL A 323 -8.00 -40.17 41.96
N THR A 324 -7.81 -38.87 42.25
CA THR A 324 -8.34 -38.22 43.48
C THR A 324 -8.11 -36.70 43.50
N SER A 325 -9.18 -35.97 43.81
CA SER A 325 -9.22 -34.58 44.32
C SER A 325 -9.54 -34.67 45.83
N PRO A 326 -8.93 -33.84 46.69
CA PRO A 326 -9.68 -32.75 47.36
C PRO A 326 -8.81 -31.47 47.45
N GLY A 327 -9.30 -30.23 47.44
CA GLY A 327 -10.32 -29.60 48.29
C GLY A 327 -9.76 -28.22 48.73
N PRO A 328 -10.60 -27.19 48.96
CA PRO A 328 -10.17 -25.80 49.04
C PRO A 328 -9.62 -25.42 50.43
N THR A 329 -8.81 -24.36 50.49
CA THR A 329 -8.52 -23.68 51.77
C THR A 329 -8.65 -22.17 51.60
N ASP A 330 -9.68 -21.65 52.26
CA ASP A 330 -9.95 -20.24 52.48
C ASP A 330 -8.87 -19.58 53.35
N GLY A 331 -8.60 -18.30 53.04
CA GLY A 331 -8.66 -17.21 54.02
C GLY A 331 -7.52 -17.06 55.04
N ALA A 332 -6.67 -16.04 54.82
CA ALA A 332 -6.39 -15.02 55.83
C ALA A 332 -5.54 -13.86 55.25
N SER A 333 -6.15 -12.68 55.16
CA SER A 333 -5.49 -11.38 55.32
C SER A 333 -5.56 -11.02 56.82
N PRO A 334 -4.52 -10.48 57.49
CA PRO A 334 -4.20 -9.04 57.48
C PRO A 334 -2.65 -8.81 57.63
N THR A 335 -2.00 -7.65 57.58
CA THR A 335 -2.21 -6.37 58.28
C THR A 335 -1.18 -5.36 57.75
N ARG A 336 -1.63 -4.11 57.58
CA ARG A 336 -0.83 -2.90 57.31
C ARG A 336 -0.04 -2.47 58.55
N PRO A 337 1.21 -1.99 58.42
CA PRO A 337 1.73 -0.99 59.35
C PRO A 337 1.93 0.36 58.64
N SER A 338 1.24 1.35 59.18
CA SER A 338 1.50 2.78 59.00
C SER A 338 2.78 3.13 59.78
N GLY A 339 3.67 3.93 59.18
CA GLY A 339 4.90 4.36 59.84
C GLY A 339 5.51 5.58 59.17
N ARG A 340 4.93 6.76 59.43
CA ARG A 340 5.58 8.06 59.23
C ARG A 340 6.36 8.41 60.49
N PRO A 341 7.62 8.86 60.35
CA PRO A 341 8.03 10.06 61.09
C PRO A 341 8.76 11.08 60.20
N SER A 342 8.36 12.34 60.33
CA SER A 342 9.15 13.52 59.98
C SER A 342 10.16 13.82 61.10
N ALA A 343 11.39 14.18 60.75
CA ALA A 343 12.15 15.24 61.41
C ALA A 343 13.40 15.65 60.59
N SER A 344 13.76 16.92 60.74
CA SER A 344 14.65 17.74 59.93
C SER A 344 16.16 17.58 60.18
N SER A 345 16.92 18.16 59.23
CA SER A 345 18.09 19.04 59.41
C SER A 345 19.48 18.51 58.99
N THR A 346 20.01 19.21 57.98
CA THR A 346 21.31 19.90 57.91
C THR A 346 22.59 19.16 58.36
N GLY A 347 23.48 18.90 57.40
CA GLY A 347 24.89 18.60 57.65
C GLY A 347 25.67 18.41 56.36
N GLY A 348 26.56 19.35 56.03
CA GLY A 348 27.37 19.35 54.81
C GLY A 348 28.45 18.25 54.78
N GLY A 349 28.80 17.84 53.57
CA GLY A 349 29.89 16.91 53.24
C GLY A 349 30.24 17.00 51.74
N PRO A 350 31.48 16.69 51.35
CA PRO A 350 32.22 17.36 50.29
C PRO A 350 31.73 17.06 48.87
N SER A 351 31.80 18.08 48.02
CA SER A 351 31.52 18.04 46.59
C SER A 351 32.51 17.12 45.86
N PRO A 352 32.07 16.04 45.21
CA PRO A 352 32.88 15.36 44.21
C PRO A 352 32.89 16.23 42.95
N SER A 353 34.06 16.76 42.60
CA SER A 353 34.32 17.29 41.26
C SER A 353 34.27 16.14 40.27
N THR A 354 33.09 15.84 39.74
CA THR A 354 32.93 15.10 38.50
C THR A 354 33.34 16.03 37.37
N GLY A 355 34.53 15.79 36.83
CA GLY A 355 34.99 16.44 35.59
C GLY A 355 33.93 16.26 34.51
N SER A 356 33.44 17.39 34.00
CA SER A 356 32.60 17.42 32.82
C SER A 356 33.38 16.78 31.67
N PRO A 357 32.90 15.68 31.05
CA PRO A 357 33.60 15.10 29.92
C PRO A 357 33.66 16.16 28.81
N SER A 358 34.86 16.49 28.34
CA SER A 358 35.02 17.31 27.14
C SER A 358 34.20 16.67 26.01
N PRO A 359 33.28 17.40 25.37
CA PRO A 359 32.43 16.84 24.35
C PRO A 359 33.32 16.36 23.19
N THR A 360 33.23 15.07 22.90
CA THR A 360 33.83 14.48 21.70
C THR A 360 33.29 15.26 20.51
N SER A 361 34.17 15.89 19.74
CA SER A 361 33.81 16.63 18.53
C SER A 361 33.12 15.67 17.54
N VAL A 362 31.80 15.65 17.54
CA VAL A 362 30.98 14.93 16.56
C VAL A 362 31.13 15.65 15.22
N ASP A 363 31.34 14.91 14.13
CA ASP A 363 31.33 15.49 12.80
C ASP A 363 29.92 16.01 12.48
N ARG A 364 29.78 17.33 12.45
CA ARG A 364 28.50 18.02 12.25
C ARG A 364 28.16 18.23 10.77
N CYS A 365 29.07 17.90 9.85
CA CYS A 365 28.84 17.92 8.40
C CYS A 365 28.27 19.26 7.87
N GLY A 366 28.77 20.35 8.44
CA GLY A 366 28.38 21.71 8.11
C GLY A 366 27.16 22.23 8.87
N ALA A 367 26.63 21.50 9.85
CA ALA A 367 25.72 22.07 10.85
C ALA A 367 26.49 23.00 11.79
N PRO A 368 25.90 24.14 12.19
CA PRO A 368 26.44 24.99 13.24
C PRO A 368 26.74 24.22 14.53
N GLU A 369 27.65 24.77 15.32
CA GLU A 369 27.89 24.27 16.66
C GLU A 369 26.61 24.39 17.48
N ASN A 370 26.12 23.26 17.99
CA ASN A 370 24.89 23.17 18.75
C ASN A 370 25.05 22.12 19.88
N PRO A 371 24.32 22.28 21.00
CA PRO A 371 24.45 21.41 22.16
C PRO A 371 23.69 20.08 22.01
N TYR A 372 22.83 19.94 21.00
CA TYR A 372 21.96 18.77 20.83
C TYR A 372 22.61 17.64 20.03
N GLY A 373 23.78 17.88 19.43
CA GLY A 373 24.43 16.90 18.55
C GLY A 373 23.87 16.87 17.14
N TYR A 374 23.07 17.87 16.75
CA TYR A 374 22.47 17.91 15.42
C TYR A 374 23.53 18.05 14.32
N ASN A 375 23.36 17.28 13.26
CA ASN A 375 24.26 17.18 12.11
C ASN A 375 23.48 17.03 10.79
N TYR A 376 24.18 17.01 9.66
CA TYR A 376 23.58 16.88 8.32
C TYR A 376 24.09 15.68 7.50
N CYS A 377 24.71 14.68 8.12
CA CYS A 377 25.30 13.54 7.39
C CYS A 377 24.84 12.16 7.85
N GLY A 378 24.16 12.04 8.99
CA GLY A 378 23.53 10.79 9.36
C GLY A 378 23.12 10.73 10.82
N GLY A 379 22.26 9.75 11.13
CA GLY A 379 21.63 9.60 12.44
C GLY A 379 20.12 9.44 12.29
N SER A 380 19.41 9.67 13.38
CA SER A 380 17.95 9.66 13.37
C SER A 380 17.42 11.03 12.94
N TYR A 381 16.29 11.06 12.22
CA TYR A 381 15.64 12.33 11.89
C TYR A 381 15.21 13.08 13.15
N ILE A 382 15.34 14.40 13.11
CA ILE A 382 14.93 15.26 14.23
C ILE A 382 13.45 15.62 14.04
N ASP A 383 12.55 14.77 14.53
CA ASP A 383 11.10 14.99 14.47
C ASP A 383 10.57 15.93 15.57
N ASP A 384 11.32 16.05 16.68
CA ASP A 384 11.00 16.94 17.81
C ASP A 384 12.23 17.80 18.15
N PRO A 385 12.48 18.88 17.39
CA PRO A 385 13.62 19.74 17.62
C PRO A 385 13.50 20.46 18.96
N ALA A 386 14.63 20.66 19.64
CA ALA A 386 14.67 21.40 20.91
C ALA A 386 14.00 22.78 20.78
N ALA A 387 13.29 23.23 21.82
CA ALA A 387 12.50 24.46 21.79
C ALA A 387 13.34 25.73 21.50
N ASP A 388 14.63 25.68 21.81
CA ASP A 388 15.65 26.72 21.59
C ASP A 388 16.54 26.44 20.37
N VAL A 389 16.15 25.53 19.47
CA VAL A 389 16.92 25.20 18.25
C VAL A 389 17.20 26.43 17.39
N CYS A 390 16.28 27.39 17.33
CA CYS A 390 16.40 28.60 16.52
C CYS A 390 17.39 29.63 17.10
N ASP A 391 17.93 29.39 18.29
CA ASP A 391 19.05 30.17 18.84
C ASP A 391 20.40 29.72 18.25
N TRP A 392 20.45 28.51 17.67
CA TRP A 392 21.64 27.89 17.10
C TRP A 392 21.59 27.74 15.58
N PHE A 393 20.39 27.71 15.00
CA PHE A 393 20.14 27.60 13.58
C PHE A 393 19.24 28.74 13.11
N ASP A 394 19.50 29.27 11.92
CA ASP A 394 18.63 30.28 11.31
C ASP A 394 17.33 29.63 10.83
N CYS A 395 16.27 29.69 11.64
CA CYS A 395 14.96 29.13 11.31
C CYS A 395 14.18 30.03 10.34
N VAL A 396 13.41 29.41 9.43
CA VAL A 396 12.37 30.14 8.68
C VAL A 396 11.21 30.55 9.60
N ASP A 397 10.50 31.63 9.28
CA ASP A 397 9.40 32.16 10.10
C ASP A 397 8.30 31.12 10.41
N THR A 398 8.06 30.19 9.48
CA THR A 398 7.03 29.15 9.59
C THR A 398 7.51 27.87 10.24
N PHE A 399 8.75 27.82 10.76
CA PHE A 399 9.38 26.60 11.30
C PHE A 399 8.47 25.84 12.28
N TRP A 400 7.95 26.52 13.30
CA TRP A 400 7.11 25.92 14.35
C TRP A 400 5.70 25.52 13.90
N ASN A 401 5.28 25.96 12.71
CA ASN A 401 3.98 25.57 12.14
C ASN A 401 4.06 24.22 11.41
N GLY A 402 5.27 23.70 11.16
CA GLY A 402 5.47 22.45 10.44
C GLY A 402 5.35 21.21 11.32
N LYS A 403 5.24 20.07 10.66
CA LYS A 403 5.28 18.72 11.24
C LYS A 403 6.36 17.88 10.55
N GLY A 404 6.64 16.68 11.03
CA GLY A 404 7.70 15.83 10.48
C GLY A 404 9.07 16.21 11.03
N TYR A 405 10.10 16.18 10.20
CA TYR A 405 11.49 16.36 10.62
C TYR A 405 12.13 17.66 10.14
N LEU A 406 13.19 18.08 10.83
CA LEU A 406 14.03 19.23 10.52
C LEU A 406 14.80 19.02 9.20
N VAL A 407 14.80 20.04 8.36
CA VAL A 407 15.57 20.09 7.10
C VAL A 407 16.30 21.41 6.96
N GLN A 408 17.42 21.39 6.22
CA GLN A 408 18.11 22.58 5.74
C GLN A 408 17.61 22.97 4.34
N CYS A 409 17.31 24.25 4.17
CA CYS A 409 16.96 24.90 2.91
C CYS A 409 18.21 25.22 2.06
N GLU A 410 18.03 25.54 0.79
CA GLU A 410 19.15 25.80 -0.12
C GLU A 410 19.96 27.05 0.29
N ASP A 411 19.29 28.05 0.85
CA ASP A 411 19.89 29.27 1.39
C ASP A 411 20.52 29.11 2.79
N GLY A 412 20.46 27.91 3.37
CA GLY A 412 21.08 27.56 4.65
C GLY A 412 20.16 27.67 5.87
N LEU A 413 18.96 28.24 5.73
CA LEU A 413 17.98 28.28 6.80
C LEU A 413 17.43 26.88 7.11
N VAL A 414 16.79 26.70 8.27
CA VAL A 414 16.15 25.44 8.65
C VAL A 414 14.62 25.56 8.68
N SER A 415 13.95 24.49 8.26
CA SER A 415 12.49 24.36 8.22
C SER A 415 12.07 22.96 8.68
N MET A 416 10.76 22.73 8.79
CA MET A 416 10.16 21.42 9.06
C MET A 416 9.48 20.91 7.80
N THR A 417 9.54 19.60 7.51
CA THR A 417 9.00 19.02 6.26
C THR A 417 7.48 19.18 6.06
N GLY A 418 6.72 19.39 7.12
CA GLY A 418 5.26 19.47 7.11
C GLY A 418 4.70 20.89 7.20
N VAL A 419 5.48 21.93 6.86
CA VAL A 419 4.93 23.29 6.77
C VAL A 419 3.94 23.42 5.60
N PRO A 420 2.84 24.19 5.74
CA PRO A 420 1.93 24.48 4.63
C PRO A 420 2.68 25.14 3.46
N GLY A 421 2.57 24.57 2.25
CA GLY A 421 3.32 25.01 1.06
C GLY A 421 4.58 24.19 0.76
N GLY A 422 4.97 23.30 1.67
CA GLY A 422 6.16 22.46 1.53
C GLY A 422 7.40 23.10 2.18
N PRO A 423 8.37 22.28 2.62
CA PRO A 423 9.56 22.78 3.29
C PRO A 423 10.37 23.66 2.35
N CYS A 424 10.79 24.82 2.87
CA CYS A 424 11.67 25.74 2.15
C CYS A 424 11.08 26.27 0.83
N ALA A 425 9.76 26.36 0.70
CA ALA A 425 9.09 26.79 -0.54
C ALA A 425 9.58 28.17 -1.04
N ASP A 426 9.78 29.12 -0.12
CA ASP A 426 10.30 30.46 -0.42
C ASP A 426 11.84 30.57 -0.31
N HIS A 427 12.51 29.44 -0.05
CA HIS A 427 13.93 29.35 0.30
C HIS A 427 14.73 28.45 -0.65
N GLY A 428 14.29 28.36 -1.91
CA GLY A 428 14.97 27.59 -2.96
C GLY A 428 14.78 26.07 -2.87
N GLY A 429 13.91 25.60 -1.98
CA GLY A 429 13.64 24.17 -1.77
C GLY A 429 14.51 23.53 -0.69
N THR A 430 14.25 22.26 -0.42
CA THR A 430 14.98 21.48 0.59
C THR A 430 16.31 21.01 0.04
N ARG A 431 17.40 21.35 0.74
CA ARG A 431 18.76 20.92 0.39
C ARG A 431 19.08 19.55 0.95
N ARG A 432 18.85 19.35 2.25
CA ARG A 432 19.15 18.09 2.96
C ARG A 432 18.44 18.01 4.32
N PRO A 433 18.20 16.80 4.85
CA PRO A 433 17.67 16.59 6.20
C PRO A 433 18.67 16.86 7.32
N GLY A 434 18.14 17.19 8.50
CA GLY A 434 18.86 17.24 9.77
C GLY A 434 18.72 15.93 10.55
N TYR A 435 19.79 15.56 11.23
CA TYR A 435 19.91 14.33 12.01
C TYR A 435 20.45 14.61 13.41
N VAL A 436 20.16 13.72 14.35
CA VAL A 436 20.79 13.65 15.68
C VAL A 436 21.52 12.33 15.87
#